data_AF-A0A2D4NMH1-F1
#
_entry.id   AF-A0A2D4NMH1-F1
#
_cell.length_a   1.000
_cell.length_b   1.000
_cell.length_c   1.000
_cell.angle_alpha   90.00
_cell.angle_beta   90.00
_cell.angle_gamma   90.00
#
_symmetry.space_group_name_H-M   'P 1'
#
loop_
_entity.id
_entity.type
_entity.pdbx_description
1 polymer ?
#
loop_
_entity_poly.entity_id
_entity_poly.type
_entity_poly.pdbx_seq_one_letter_code
_entity_poly.pdbx_strand_id
1 'polypeptide(L)'
;VLYRHMQAKGVLLTDGSEKDKKGKGGTKTLMNTIMQLRKICNHPYMFQHIEESFSEHLGFTGGIVQGLDLYRASGKFELLDRILPKLRATNHKVLLFCQMTSLMTIMEDYFAYRGFKYL
;
A
#
# COMPACT_ATOMS: atom_id res chain seq x y z
N VAL A 1 2.27 -11.72 8.75
CA VAL A 1 3.68 -12.09 9.04
C VAL A 1 4.58 -10.85 9.18
N LEU A 2 4.51 -9.88 8.27
CA LEU A 2 5.31 -8.64 8.31
C LEU A 2 5.13 -7.81 9.61
N TYR A 3 3.89 -7.60 10.06
CA TYR A 3 3.59 -6.88 11.31
C TYR A 3 4.31 -7.47 12.53
N ARG A 4 4.22 -8.81 12.72
CA ARG A 4 4.89 -9.50 13.82
C ARG A 4 6.42 -9.39 13.72
N HIS A 5 6.96 -9.43 12.51
CA HIS A 5 8.40 -9.25 12.28
C HIS A 5 8.88 -7.84 12.61
N MET A 6 8.15 -6.80 12.19
CA MET A 6 8.51 -5.41 12.46
C MET A 6 8.30 -5.02 13.93
N GLN A 7 7.27 -5.57 14.58
CA GLN A 7 7.04 -5.40 16.01
C GLN A 7 8.13 -6.07 16.87
N ALA A 8 8.53 -7.29 16.53
CA ALA A 8 9.49 -8.06 17.32
C ALA A 8 10.95 -7.66 17.07
N LYS A 9 11.29 -7.26 15.84
CA LYS A 9 12.69 -7.00 15.44
C LYS A 9 13.02 -5.52 15.23
N GLY A 10 12.03 -4.61 15.19
CA GLY A 10 12.27 -3.17 14.96
C GLY A 10 12.95 -2.85 13.63
N VAL A 11 12.85 -3.76 12.66
CA VAL A 11 13.65 -3.81 11.44
C VAL A 11 12.73 -4.13 10.28
N LEU A 12 12.92 -3.43 9.16
CA LEU A 12 12.33 -3.79 7.88
C LEU A 12 13.42 -4.48 7.05
N LEU A 13 13.15 -5.71 6.64
CA LEU A 13 14.01 -6.43 5.70
C LEU A 13 13.70 -5.91 4.30
N THR A 14 14.44 -4.91 3.84
CA THR A 14 14.43 -4.53 2.43
C THR A 14 15.38 -5.46 1.69
N ASP A 15 14.90 -6.18 0.69
CA ASP A 15 15.81 -6.84 -0.24
C ASP A 15 16.59 -5.73 -0.98
N GLY A 16 17.90 -5.88 -1.07
CA GLY A 16 18.84 -4.77 -1.29
C GLY A 16 18.82 -4.16 -2.69
N SER A 17 17.78 -3.39 -3.04
CA SER A 17 17.65 -2.73 -4.35
C SER A 17 17.92 -1.22 -4.35
N GLU A 18 18.35 -0.60 -3.24
CA GLU A 18 18.96 0.73 -3.32
C GLU A 18 20.46 0.56 -3.58
N LYS A 19 20.86 0.84 -4.83
CA LYS A 19 22.25 0.88 -5.30
C LYS A 19 23.05 1.96 -4.58
N ASP A 20 23.36 1.75 -3.31
CA ASP A 20 24.53 2.34 -2.68
C ASP A 20 25.67 1.32 -2.73
N LYS A 21 26.80 1.77 -3.28
CA LYS A 21 28.02 0.98 -3.48
C LYS A 21 28.61 0.52 -2.14
N LYS A 22 28.11 -0.56 -1.56
CA LYS A 22 28.85 -1.47 -0.66
C LYS A 22 27.99 -2.69 -0.33
N GLY A 23 28.43 -3.86 -0.77
CA GLY A 23 27.79 -5.14 -0.46
C GLY A 23 27.72 -5.41 1.04
N LYS A 24 26.52 -5.28 1.60
CA LYS A 24 26.04 -5.94 2.82
C LYS A 24 24.53 -5.71 2.88
N GLY A 25 23.73 -6.78 2.85
CA GLY A 25 22.27 -6.72 2.91
C GLY A 25 21.79 -5.78 4.02
N GLY A 26 21.27 -4.62 3.61
CA GLY A 26 21.02 -3.47 4.47
C GLY A 26 19.78 -3.70 5.33
N THR A 27 19.99 -4.20 6.53
CA THR A 27 18.96 -4.22 7.57
C THR A 27 18.67 -2.76 7.96
N LYS A 28 17.60 -2.15 7.44
CA LYS A 28 17.24 -0.78 7.84
C LYS A 28 16.63 -0.80 9.24
N THR A 29 17.40 -0.33 10.24
CA THR A 29 16.87 -0.04 11.58
C THR A 29 15.75 0.99 11.46
N LEU A 30 14.53 0.62 11.84
CA LEU A 30 13.38 1.51 11.72
C LEU A 30 13.44 2.56 12.83
N MET A 31 14.07 3.72 12.58
CA MET A 31 13.74 4.90 13.37
C MET A 31 12.25 5.20 13.15
N ASN A 32 11.50 5.31 14.25
CA ASN A 32 10.04 5.48 14.26
C ASN A 32 9.24 4.23 13.81
N THR A 33 9.42 3.11 14.50
CA THR A 33 8.66 1.86 14.31
C THR A 33 7.14 2.08 14.35
N ILE A 34 6.66 2.99 15.19
CA ILE A 34 5.22 3.33 15.31
C ILE A 34 4.66 3.82 13.97
N MET A 35 5.36 4.72 13.28
CA MET A 35 4.92 5.22 11.98
C MET A 35 4.89 4.11 10.92
N GLN A 36 5.84 3.18 10.95
CA GLN A 36 5.87 2.06 10.01
C GLN A 36 4.74 1.07 10.27
N LEU A 37 4.45 0.77 11.54
CA LEU A 37 3.29 -0.04 11.91
C LEU A 37 1.98 0.62 11.45
N ARG A 38 1.87 1.96 11.56
CA ARG A 38 0.72 2.71 11.03
C ARG A 38 0.58 2.57 9.51
N LYS A 39 1.68 2.56 8.75
CA LYS A 39 1.66 2.35 7.28
C LYS A 39 1.14 0.95 6.92
N ILE A 40 1.66 -0.11 7.56
CA ILE A 40 1.23 -1.50 7.28
C ILE A 40 -0.27 -1.67 7.49
N CYS A 41 -0.82 -1.06 8.55
CA CYS A 41 -2.25 -1.15 8.86
C CYS A 41 -3.14 -0.43 7.83
N ASN A 42 -2.59 0.44 6.98
CA ASN A 42 -3.34 1.14 5.94
C ASN A 42 -3.30 0.37 4.62
N HIS A 43 -2.10 0.15 4.08
CA HIS A 43 -1.92 -0.60 2.84
C HIS A 43 -0.49 -1.19 2.76
N PRO A 44 -0.31 -2.44 2.31
CA PRO A 44 1.04 -3.01 2.15
C PRO A 44 1.87 -2.27 1.09
N TYR A 45 1.26 -1.77 0.01
CA TYR A 45 1.95 -0.99 -1.03
C TYR A 45 2.38 0.42 -0.59
N MET A 46 2.09 0.83 0.65
CA MET A 46 2.76 2.02 1.22
C MET A 46 4.28 1.84 1.39
N PHE A 47 4.75 0.60 1.26
CA PHE A 47 6.15 0.23 1.21
C PHE A 47 6.53 -0.08 -0.23
N GLN A 48 7.24 0.84 -0.88
CA GLN A 48 7.58 0.75 -2.29
C GLN A 48 8.28 -0.56 -2.68
N HIS A 49 9.24 -1.04 -1.88
CA HIS A 49 9.89 -2.34 -2.11
C HIS A 49 8.92 -3.53 -2.12
N ILE A 50 7.82 -3.48 -1.34
CA ILE A 50 6.81 -4.54 -1.34
C ILE A 50 5.99 -4.46 -2.63
N GLU A 51 5.61 -3.25 -3.04
CA GLU A 51 4.88 -3.03 -4.28
C GLU A 51 5.69 -3.48 -5.50
N GLU A 52 6.96 -3.09 -5.58
CA GLU A 52 7.88 -3.47 -6.65
C GLU A 52 8.07 -4.99 -6.72
N SER A 53 8.38 -5.65 -5.59
CA SER A 53 8.51 -7.12 -5.56
C SER A 53 7.22 -7.84 -5.96
N PHE A 54 6.06 -7.29 -5.61
CA PHE A 54 4.77 -7.89 -5.96
C PHE A 54 4.43 -7.66 -7.44
N SER A 55 4.72 -6.46 -7.95
CA SER A 55 4.56 -6.09 -9.36
C SER A 55 5.41 -6.98 -10.27
N GLU A 56 6.69 -7.19 -9.91
CA GLU A 56 7.59 -8.13 -10.59
C GLU A 56 7.06 -9.56 -10.57
N HIS A 57 6.57 -10.03 -9.41
CA HIS A 57 6.03 -11.38 -9.28
C HIS A 57 4.79 -11.63 -10.15
N LEU A 58 3.94 -10.61 -10.29
CA LEU A 58 2.72 -10.67 -11.10
C LEU A 58 2.96 -10.33 -12.58
N GLY A 59 4.19 -9.98 -12.97
CA GLY A 59 4.54 -9.65 -14.34
C GLY A 59 3.97 -8.31 -14.82
N PHE A 60 3.62 -7.39 -13.90
CA PHE A 60 3.17 -6.05 -14.27
C PHE A 60 4.35 -5.23 -14.77
N THR A 61 4.33 -4.84 -16.04
CA THR A 61 5.31 -3.91 -16.62
C THR A 61 5.02 -2.50 -16.14
N GLY A 62 5.78 -2.01 -15.16
CA GLY A 62 5.69 -0.62 -14.69
C GLY A 62 5.85 -0.41 -13.18
N GLY A 63 5.98 -1.48 -12.39
CA GLY A 63 6.22 -1.36 -10.94
C GLY A 63 5.02 -0.91 -10.10
N ILE A 64 3.86 -0.68 -10.72
CA ILE A 64 2.63 -0.24 -10.06
C ILE A 64 1.61 -1.38 -10.09
N VAL A 65 1.07 -1.76 -8.94
CA VAL A 65 0.05 -2.82 -8.85
C VAL A 65 -1.32 -2.20 -9.07
N GLN A 66 -2.03 -2.66 -10.10
CA GLN A 66 -3.35 -2.16 -10.46
C GLN A 66 -4.44 -3.22 -10.36
N GLY A 67 -5.68 -2.76 -10.17
CA GLY A 67 -6.87 -3.59 -10.30
C GLY A 67 -7.18 -4.47 -9.09
N LEU A 68 -7.37 -5.76 -9.33
CA LEU A 68 -7.85 -6.71 -8.33
C LEU A 68 -6.87 -6.85 -7.15
N ASP A 69 -5.58 -6.89 -7.46
CA ASP A 69 -4.52 -7.08 -6.48
C ASP A 69 -4.27 -5.83 -5.62
N LEU A 70 -4.76 -4.67 -6.05
CA LEU A 70 -4.71 -3.43 -5.27
C LEU A 70 -5.63 -3.51 -4.06
N TYR A 71 -6.93 -3.70 -4.28
CA TYR A 71 -7.89 -3.65 -3.17
C TYR A 71 -7.91 -4.94 -2.33
N ARG A 72 -7.52 -6.09 -2.89
CA ARG A 72 -7.46 -7.36 -2.15
C ARG A 72 -6.27 -7.45 -1.20
N ALA A 73 -5.24 -6.63 -1.41
CA ALA A 73 -4.07 -6.59 -0.53
C ALA A 73 -4.36 -5.93 0.84
N SER A 74 -5.47 -5.20 0.98
CA SER A 74 -5.88 -4.55 2.23
C SER A 74 -7.36 -4.74 2.53
N GLY A 75 -7.68 -5.28 3.71
CA GLY A 75 -9.08 -5.46 4.14
C GLY A 75 -9.87 -4.15 4.25
N LYS A 76 -9.19 -2.99 4.43
CA LYS A 76 -9.84 -1.68 4.39
C LYS A 76 -10.35 -1.36 2.99
N PHE A 77 -9.52 -1.61 1.96
CA PHE A 77 -9.90 -1.39 0.57
C PHE A 77 -10.93 -2.41 0.10
N GLU A 78 -10.84 -3.67 0.56
CA GLU A 78 -11.87 -4.67 0.28
C GLU A 78 -13.24 -4.27 0.85
N LEU A 79 -13.29 -3.71 2.06
CA LEU A 79 -14.54 -3.19 2.61
C LEU A 79 -15.01 -1.96 1.82
N LEU A 80 -14.09 -1.05 1.51
CA LEU A 80 -14.36 0.15 0.72
C LEU A 80 -14.97 -0.20 -0.65
N ASP A 81 -14.49 -1.26 -1.27
CA ASP A 81 -14.98 -1.81 -2.54
C ASP A 81 -16.41 -2.33 -2.48
N ARG A 82 -16.83 -2.84 -1.32
CA ARG A 82 -18.21 -3.31 -1.12
C ARG A 82 -19.17 -2.17 -0.78
N ILE A 83 -18.71 -1.10 -0.14
CA ILE A 83 -19.56 0.01 0.32
C ILE A 83 -19.75 1.10 -0.76
N LEU A 84 -18.70 1.45 -1.51
CA LEU A 84 -18.76 2.56 -2.46
C LEU A 84 -19.76 2.35 -3.60
N PRO A 85 -19.89 1.15 -4.21
CA PRO A 85 -20.92 0.91 -5.22
C PRO A 85 -22.34 1.09 -4.68
N LYS A 86 -22.58 0.72 -3.42
CA LYS A 86 -23.89 0.89 -2.75
C LYS A 86 -24.20 2.36 -2.54
N LEU A 87 -23.23 3.14 -2.07
CA LEU A 87 -23.37 4.59 -1.87
C LEU A 87 -23.53 5.35 -3.19
N ARG A 88 -22.89 4.89 -4.27
CA ARG A 88 -23.08 5.42 -5.62
C ARG A 88 -24.48 5.13 -6.14
N ALA A 89 -25.01 3.92 -5.92
CA ALA A 89 -26.36 3.56 -6.33
C ALA A 89 -27.43 4.42 -5.66
N THR A 90 -27.20 4.85 -4.41
CA THR A 90 -28.09 5.76 -3.67
C THR A 90 -27.73 7.25 -3.83
N ASN A 91 -26.77 7.58 -4.72
CA ASN A 91 -26.32 8.94 -5.02
C ASN A 91 -25.84 9.75 -3.79
N HIS A 92 -25.15 9.09 -2.84
CA HIS A 92 -24.54 9.78 -1.71
C HIS A 92 -23.15 10.32 -2.05
N LYS A 93 -22.85 11.53 -1.58
CA LYS A 93 -21.50 12.11 -1.63
C LYS A 93 -20.69 11.59 -0.42
N VAL A 94 -19.48 11.10 -0.69
CA VAL A 94 -18.60 10.52 0.33
C VAL A 94 -17.36 11.40 0.46
N LEU A 95 -16.97 11.71 1.69
CA LEU A 95 -15.72 12.40 2.01
C LEU A 95 -14.82 11.43 2.78
N LEU A 96 -13.61 11.20 2.28
CA LEU A 96 -12.62 10.32 2.90
C LEU A 96 -11.45 11.15 3.41
N PHE A 97 -11.09 10.95 4.68
CA PHE A 97 -9.92 11.58 5.28
C PHE A 97 -8.77 10.59 5.35
N CYS A 98 -7.60 10.97 4.86
CA CYS A 98 -6.39 10.17 4.94
C CYS A 98 -5.26 10.94 5.61
N GLN A 99 -4.63 10.30 6.61
CA GLN A 99 -3.56 10.91 7.38
C GLN A 99 -2.21 10.92 6.62
N MET A 100 -2.05 10.03 5.65
CA MET A 100 -0.79 9.82 4.93
C MET A 100 -0.96 10.16 3.45
N THR A 101 -0.10 11.02 2.91
CA THR A 101 -0.13 11.44 1.50
C THR A 101 0.08 10.27 0.54
N SER A 102 0.98 9.34 0.86
CA SER A 102 1.21 8.13 0.04
C SER A 102 -0.03 7.24 -0.09
N LEU A 103 -0.96 7.29 0.89
CA LEU A 103 -2.21 6.54 0.80
C LEU A 103 -3.17 7.18 -0.21
N MET A 104 -3.06 8.49 -0.45
CA MET A 104 -3.89 9.18 -1.45
C MET A 104 -3.57 8.70 -2.86
N THR A 105 -2.29 8.46 -3.19
CA THR A 105 -1.88 7.88 -4.48
C THR A 105 -2.50 6.50 -4.70
N ILE A 106 -2.46 5.63 -3.68
CA ILE A 106 -3.08 4.29 -3.74
C ILE A 106 -4.61 4.39 -3.92
N MET A 107 -5.25 5.37 -3.28
CA MET A 107 -6.69 5.60 -3.46
C MET A 107 -7.03 6.13 -4.86
N GLU A 108 -6.18 6.98 -5.41
CA GLU A 108 -6.32 7.48 -6.78
C GLU A 108 -6.28 6.35 -7.80
N ASP A 109 -5.30 5.44 -7.70
CA ASP A 109 -5.22 4.25 -8.57
C ASP A 109 -6.48 3.37 -8.44
N TYR A 110 -6.98 3.22 -7.21
CA TYR A 110 -8.19 2.45 -6.95
C TYR A 110 -9.45 3.12 -7.57
N PHE A 111 -9.59 4.45 -7.46
CA PHE A 111 -10.71 5.17 -8.06
C PHE A 111 -10.65 5.19 -9.57
N ALA A 112 -9.46 5.31 -10.16
CA ALA A 112 -9.24 5.19 -11.59
C ALA A 112 -9.68 3.81 -12.09
N TYR A 113 -9.27 2.73 -11.39
CA TYR A 113 -9.67 1.36 -11.73
C TYR A 113 -11.19 1.14 -11.66
N ARG A 114 -11.86 1.65 -10.63
CA ARG A 114 -13.32 1.52 -10.48
C ARG A 114 -14.15 2.56 -11.26
N GLY A 115 -13.50 3.52 -11.92
CA GLY A 115 -14.16 4.59 -12.64
C GLY A 115 -15.01 5.50 -11.74
N PHE A 116 -14.53 5.77 -10.52
CA PHE A 116 -15.14 6.76 -9.64
C PHE A 116 -14.54 8.14 -9.94
N LYS A 117 -15.40 9.15 -10.06
CA LYS A 117 -14.95 10.54 -10.18
C LYS A 117 -14.60 11.06 -8.78
N TYR A 118 -13.41 11.59 -8.62
CA TYR A 118 -12.92 12.24 -7.40
C TYR A 118 -12.42 13.66 -7.73
N LEU A 119 -12.06 14.43 -6.69
CA LEU A 119 -11.51 15.78 -6.77
C LEU A 119 -10.10 15.80 -6.17
#